data_AF-A0A7R9PNB1-F1
#
_entry.id   AF-A0A7R9PNB1-F1
#
_cell.length_a   1.000
_cell.length_b   1.000
_cell.length_c   1.000
_cell.angle_alpha   90.00
_cell.angle_beta   90.00
_cell.angle_gamma   90.00
#
_symmetry.space_group_name_H-M   'P 1'
#
loop_
_entity.id
_entity.type
_entity.pdbx_description
1 polymer ?
#
loop_
_entity_poly.entity_id
_entity_poly.type
_entity_poly.pdbx_seq_one_letter_code
_entity_poly.pdbx_strand_id
1 'polypeptide(L)'
;MQFNEIYPGNYPSLSAAVALGDLNAVRKLAKVRRRLVAQDNRGRIPLHEAAFHNRPECVDLLLKRKPSVVNARTFEGETPLFLACKAGSSLCLVKSLIENGADVNLANNEELTPLHVCTDNEVASCLVQAGANVNAQDFNNSTKLHLIIEPEGTNSSNYLIDLLLSSGANPSLQDECGRTCLFVAAQFGNIHALKRIIDFCPQIDVNQRTNDRATALMLATQGGHVETIKILFEIGADPSLLDSDGFNAMSMAILNNNSGVLMLLISLTGGEAAFLNDMTWHRGNYMELAIQLDAFESVKTIANICQRHAIYPRLCLDSRPVPSLSSLTNSTSCDFSLKPFASVVSYIFYTRGEEDISKYLDYLLERGFPVNDHDEQCTSPIVSLFTTGYQQETVLECLNKLISKGIDLNSSQTNGFIPDALLLALMHYDTDVALFIFQHTDFVTPDNVLELFYFQKIDTRNNFISSDVLNFLITLGIEFPLPAKTGRERVIKAKIRKELANAGVTTLKKLCRAKLRKLFKSNYGGGNIDEIMTKSKLPLSIRQFLKYQ
;
A
#
# COMPACT_ATOMS: atom_id res chain seq x y z
N MET A 1 -23.99 -39.09 -51.50
CA MET A 1 -22.66 -38.45 -51.50
C MET A 1 -21.63 -39.49 -51.12
N GLN A 2 -20.65 -39.69 -51.98
CA GLN A 2 -19.66 -40.76 -51.84
C GLN A 2 -18.69 -40.42 -50.70
N PHE A 3 -18.38 -41.42 -49.89
CA PHE A 3 -17.53 -41.38 -48.69
C PHE A 3 -16.15 -40.70 -48.89
N ASN A 4 -15.71 -40.54 -50.14
CA ASN A 4 -14.41 -40.00 -50.53
C ASN A 4 -14.40 -38.48 -50.79
N GLU A 5 -15.56 -37.80 -50.87
CA GLU A 5 -15.60 -36.35 -51.11
C GLU A 5 -15.34 -35.51 -49.84
N ILE A 6 -15.37 -36.13 -48.66
CA ILE A 6 -15.13 -35.45 -47.38
C ILE A 6 -13.66 -35.58 -46.92
N TYR A 7 -12.87 -36.50 -47.48
CA TYR A 7 -11.50 -36.77 -47.00
C TYR A 7 -10.50 -36.94 -48.16
N PRO A 8 -9.74 -35.89 -48.51
CA PRO A 8 -8.66 -36.00 -49.48
C PRO A 8 -7.39 -36.52 -48.79
N GLY A 9 -7.04 -37.78 -49.06
CA GLY A 9 -5.72 -38.36 -48.74
C GLY A 9 -5.65 -39.20 -47.46
N ASN A 10 -5.36 -40.50 -47.63
CA ASN A 10 -5.26 -41.55 -46.61
C ASN A 10 -6.55 -41.88 -45.86
N TYR A 11 -6.85 -43.18 -45.72
CA TYR A 11 -8.02 -43.72 -45.00
C TYR A 11 -8.39 -42.88 -43.77
N PRO A 12 -9.67 -42.52 -43.56
CA PRO A 12 -10.06 -41.79 -42.36
C PRO A 12 -9.61 -42.64 -41.17
N SER A 13 -8.77 -42.05 -40.32
CA SER A 13 -8.38 -42.69 -39.07
C SER A 13 -9.67 -43.02 -38.31
N LEU A 14 -9.70 -44.15 -37.60
CA LEU A 14 -10.89 -44.50 -36.80
C LEU A 14 -11.26 -43.33 -35.86
N SER A 15 -10.27 -42.62 -35.34
CA SER A 15 -10.40 -41.39 -34.57
C SER A 15 -11.16 -40.27 -35.29
N ALA A 16 -10.87 -40.00 -36.58
CA ALA A 16 -11.58 -38.97 -37.36
C ALA A 16 -13.06 -39.32 -37.57
N ALA A 17 -13.36 -40.58 -37.89
CA ALA A 17 -14.73 -41.07 -38.00
C ALA A 17 -15.52 -40.93 -36.69
N VAL A 18 -14.85 -41.18 -35.55
CA VAL A 18 -15.44 -41.01 -34.21
C VAL A 18 -15.70 -39.53 -33.91
N ALA A 19 -14.75 -38.63 -34.15
CA ALA A 19 -14.91 -37.21 -33.90
C ALA A 19 -16.13 -36.63 -34.65
N LEU A 20 -16.30 -37.04 -35.91
CA LEU A 20 -17.43 -36.63 -36.75
C LEU A 20 -18.75 -37.35 -36.42
N GLY A 21 -18.71 -38.39 -35.58
CA GLY A 21 -19.91 -39.12 -35.16
C GLY A 21 -20.49 -40.06 -36.23
N ASP A 22 -19.73 -40.42 -37.27
CA ASP A 22 -20.21 -41.35 -38.30
C ASP A 22 -20.18 -42.79 -37.78
N LEU A 23 -21.26 -43.19 -37.10
CA LEU A 23 -21.42 -44.50 -36.49
C LEU A 23 -21.30 -45.65 -37.51
N ASN A 24 -21.66 -45.42 -38.78
CA ASN A 24 -21.55 -46.44 -39.83
C ASN A 24 -20.09 -46.66 -40.23
N ALA A 25 -19.32 -45.58 -40.37
CA ALA A 25 -17.87 -45.66 -40.56
C ALA A 25 -17.21 -46.37 -39.38
N VAL A 26 -17.56 -45.96 -38.16
CA VAL A 26 -17.01 -46.52 -36.91
C VAL A 26 -17.30 -48.03 -36.84
N ARG A 27 -18.52 -48.49 -37.12
CA ARG A 27 -18.86 -49.94 -37.17
C ARG A 27 -18.00 -50.72 -38.15
N LYS A 28 -17.68 -50.15 -39.32
CA LYS A 28 -16.83 -50.78 -40.35
C LYS A 28 -15.36 -50.78 -39.94
N LEU A 29 -14.84 -49.64 -39.51
CA LEU A 29 -13.43 -49.42 -39.19
C LEU A 29 -13.01 -50.12 -37.88
N ALA A 30 -13.89 -50.18 -36.88
CA ALA A 30 -13.67 -50.84 -35.59
C ALA A 30 -13.61 -52.38 -35.66
N LYS A 31 -13.82 -52.99 -36.83
CA LYS A 31 -13.56 -54.44 -37.03
C LYS A 31 -12.07 -54.77 -36.97
N VAL A 32 -11.21 -53.82 -37.36
CA VAL A 32 -9.76 -54.02 -37.35
C VAL A 32 -9.21 -53.69 -35.96
N ARG A 33 -8.85 -54.72 -35.17
CA ARG A 33 -8.38 -54.56 -33.77
C ARG A 33 -7.26 -53.53 -33.62
N ARG A 34 -6.29 -53.48 -34.56
CA ARG A 34 -5.17 -52.52 -34.51
C ARG A 34 -5.61 -51.06 -34.55
N ARG A 35 -6.75 -50.75 -35.18
CA ARG A 35 -7.27 -49.37 -35.28
C ARG A 35 -7.85 -48.86 -33.97
N LEU A 36 -8.28 -49.75 -33.07
CA LEU A 36 -8.85 -49.39 -31.76
C LEU A 36 -7.82 -48.79 -30.80
N VAL A 37 -6.53 -49.01 -31.05
CA VAL A 37 -5.41 -48.53 -30.22
C VAL A 37 -4.46 -47.61 -31.00
N ALA A 38 -4.85 -47.19 -32.20
CA ALA A 38 -4.03 -46.26 -32.99
C ALA A 38 -4.04 -44.89 -32.29
N GLN A 39 -2.86 -44.42 -31.90
CA GLN A 39 -2.67 -43.13 -31.22
C GLN A 39 -2.42 -42.02 -32.23
N ASP A 40 -2.92 -40.82 -31.94
CA ASP A 40 -2.53 -39.59 -32.63
C ASP A 40 -1.26 -38.96 -32.02
N ASN A 41 -0.91 -37.76 -32.45
CA ASN A 41 0.28 -37.03 -31.98
C ASN A 41 0.22 -36.61 -30.50
N ARG A 42 -0.94 -36.74 -29.84
CA ARG A 42 -1.13 -36.48 -28.41
C ARG A 42 -1.26 -37.80 -27.61
N GLY A 43 -1.08 -38.95 -28.25
CA GLY A 43 -1.28 -40.26 -27.62
C GLY A 43 -2.76 -40.66 -27.52
N ARG A 44 -3.69 -39.93 -28.17
CA ARG A 44 -5.13 -40.20 -28.09
C ARG A 44 -5.52 -41.35 -29.01
N ILE A 45 -6.05 -42.41 -28.41
CA ILE A 45 -6.80 -43.47 -29.12
C ILE A 45 -8.23 -43.04 -29.48
N PRO A 46 -8.95 -43.74 -30.38
CA PRO A 46 -10.31 -43.37 -30.77
C PRO A 46 -11.31 -43.24 -29.62
N LEU A 47 -11.11 -43.95 -28.50
CA LEU A 47 -11.98 -43.82 -27.33
C LEU A 47 -11.85 -42.44 -26.65
N HIS A 48 -10.66 -41.83 -26.64
CA HIS A 48 -10.48 -40.46 -26.15
C HIS A 48 -11.27 -39.45 -26.99
N GLU A 49 -11.27 -39.61 -28.31
CA GLU A 49 -12.05 -38.74 -29.20
C GLU A 49 -13.55 -38.94 -29.02
N ALA A 50 -13.99 -40.18 -28.79
CA ALA A 50 -15.40 -40.48 -28.51
C ALA A 50 -15.86 -39.78 -27.22
N ALA A 51 -15.01 -39.83 -26.19
CA ALA A 51 -15.26 -39.18 -24.92
C ALA A 51 -15.24 -37.64 -25.04
N PHE A 52 -14.21 -37.08 -25.65
CA PHE A 52 -14.03 -35.62 -25.80
C PHE A 52 -15.14 -34.97 -26.64
N HIS A 53 -15.63 -35.65 -27.68
CA HIS A 53 -16.69 -35.15 -28.56
C HIS A 53 -18.11 -35.58 -28.17
N ASN A 54 -18.30 -36.10 -26.94
CA ASN A 54 -19.60 -36.52 -26.42
C ASN A 54 -20.36 -37.52 -27.33
N ARG A 55 -19.72 -38.66 -27.67
CA ARG A 55 -20.27 -39.71 -28.57
C ARG A 55 -20.57 -41.02 -27.84
N PRO A 56 -21.67 -41.13 -27.06
CA PRO A 56 -21.94 -42.29 -26.22
C PRO A 56 -22.06 -43.60 -27.03
N GLU A 57 -22.70 -43.59 -28.20
CA GLU A 57 -22.84 -44.81 -29.02
C GLU A 57 -21.49 -45.31 -29.58
N CYS A 58 -20.55 -44.38 -29.80
CA CYS A 58 -19.19 -44.74 -30.20
C CYS A 58 -18.42 -45.31 -29.01
N VAL A 59 -18.57 -44.76 -27.80
CA VAL A 59 -17.98 -45.29 -26.56
C VAL A 59 -18.42 -46.74 -26.36
N ASP A 60 -19.73 -47.01 -26.36
CA ASP A 60 -20.28 -48.36 -26.15
C ASP A 60 -19.76 -49.36 -27.20
N LEU A 61 -19.72 -48.95 -28.47
CA LEU A 61 -19.24 -49.80 -29.55
C LEU A 61 -17.75 -50.11 -29.41
N LEU A 62 -16.92 -49.11 -29.12
CA LEU A 62 -15.48 -49.28 -28.97
C LEU A 62 -15.15 -50.15 -27.76
N LEU A 63 -15.80 -49.93 -26.62
CA LEU A 63 -15.61 -50.70 -25.39
C LEU A 63 -16.11 -52.13 -25.52
N LYS A 64 -17.26 -52.36 -26.18
CA LYS A 64 -17.72 -53.72 -26.52
C LYS A 64 -16.71 -54.52 -27.35
N ARG A 65 -15.89 -53.85 -28.17
CA ARG A 65 -14.86 -54.51 -29.00
C ARG A 65 -13.54 -54.71 -28.29
N LYS A 66 -13.14 -53.79 -27.42
CA LYS A 66 -11.90 -53.87 -26.66
C LYS A 66 -12.05 -53.16 -25.30
N PRO A 67 -12.60 -53.84 -24.27
CA PRO A 67 -12.82 -53.25 -22.96
C PRO A 67 -11.53 -52.75 -22.28
N SER A 68 -10.40 -53.40 -22.59
CA SER A 68 -9.09 -53.11 -21.97
C SER A 68 -8.54 -51.70 -22.22
N VAL A 69 -9.19 -50.88 -23.04
CA VAL A 69 -8.73 -49.50 -23.36
C VAL A 69 -9.49 -48.42 -22.59
N VAL A 70 -10.44 -48.80 -21.72
CA VAL A 70 -11.25 -47.85 -20.96
C VAL A 70 -10.41 -46.85 -20.15
N ASN A 71 -9.27 -47.29 -19.63
CA ASN A 71 -8.30 -46.50 -18.86
C ASN A 71 -7.00 -46.21 -19.63
N ALA A 72 -7.06 -46.21 -20.98
CA ALA A 72 -5.90 -45.78 -21.78
C ALA A 72 -5.51 -44.35 -21.43
N ARG A 73 -4.22 -44.00 -21.54
CA ARG A 73 -3.70 -42.67 -21.20
C ARG A 73 -3.12 -41.99 -22.43
N THR A 74 -3.35 -40.68 -22.55
CA THR A 74 -2.66 -39.79 -23.49
C THR A 74 -1.21 -39.53 -23.04
N PHE A 75 -0.43 -38.77 -23.81
CA PHE A 75 0.91 -38.36 -23.38
C PHE A 75 0.88 -37.43 -22.15
N GLU A 76 -0.23 -36.71 -21.95
CA GLU A 76 -0.49 -35.88 -20.75
C GLU A 76 -1.08 -36.71 -19.59
N GLY A 77 -1.23 -38.02 -19.77
CA GLY A 77 -1.79 -38.90 -18.75
C GLY A 77 -3.32 -38.87 -18.65
N GLU A 78 -4.00 -38.17 -19.55
CA GLU A 78 -5.47 -38.04 -19.51
C GLU A 78 -6.13 -39.35 -19.95
N THR A 79 -7.17 -39.78 -19.23
CA THR A 79 -8.01 -40.93 -19.61
C THR A 79 -9.21 -40.50 -20.46
N PRO A 80 -9.93 -41.43 -21.13
CA PRO A 80 -11.19 -41.10 -21.78
C PRO A 80 -12.19 -40.45 -20.82
N LEU A 81 -12.31 -40.95 -19.59
CA LEU A 81 -13.18 -40.36 -18.56
C LEU A 81 -12.74 -38.94 -18.20
N PHE A 82 -11.44 -38.71 -18.01
CA PHE A 82 -10.90 -37.38 -17.76
C PHE A 82 -11.27 -36.39 -18.87
N LEU A 83 -11.10 -36.78 -20.13
CA LEU A 83 -11.45 -35.93 -21.28
C LEU A 83 -12.95 -35.68 -21.40
N ALA A 84 -13.80 -36.67 -21.08
CA ALA A 84 -15.25 -36.48 -21.03
C ALA A 84 -15.62 -35.40 -20.01
N CYS A 85 -15.04 -35.45 -18.80
CA CYS A 85 -15.28 -34.49 -17.73
C CYS A 85 -14.75 -33.09 -18.10
N LYS A 86 -13.52 -32.99 -18.62
CA LYS A 86 -12.89 -31.73 -19.06
C LYS A 86 -13.65 -31.05 -20.19
N ALA A 87 -14.24 -31.82 -21.11
CA ALA A 87 -15.00 -31.29 -22.24
C ALA A 87 -16.47 -30.94 -21.89
N GLY A 88 -16.93 -31.21 -20.66
CA GLY A 88 -18.34 -31.03 -20.29
C GLY A 88 -19.29 -31.99 -21.03
N SER A 89 -18.87 -33.24 -21.22
CA SER A 89 -19.69 -34.26 -21.90
C SER A 89 -20.91 -34.67 -21.06
N SER A 90 -21.91 -35.25 -21.72
CA SER A 90 -23.18 -35.61 -21.08
C SER A 90 -23.01 -36.65 -19.95
N LEU A 91 -23.88 -36.57 -18.95
CA LEU A 91 -23.97 -37.55 -17.86
C LEU A 91 -24.11 -38.99 -18.37
N CYS A 92 -24.85 -39.20 -19.47
CA CYS A 92 -25.02 -40.52 -20.08
C CYS A 92 -23.69 -41.11 -20.55
N LEU A 93 -22.82 -40.31 -21.16
CA LEU A 93 -21.51 -40.77 -21.59
C LEU A 93 -20.61 -41.11 -20.40
N VAL A 94 -20.61 -40.26 -19.38
CA VAL A 94 -19.83 -40.49 -18.15
C VAL A 94 -20.27 -41.78 -17.47
N LYS A 95 -21.57 -42.02 -17.32
CA LYS A 95 -22.12 -43.26 -16.77
C LYS A 95 -21.70 -44.48 -17.60
N SER A 96 -21.79 -44.42 -18.92
CA SER A 96 -21.34 -45.50 -19.81
C SER A 96 -19.86 -45.83 -19.59
N LEU A 97 -18.98 -44.82 -19.48
CA LEU A 97 -17.56 -45.05 -19.21
C LEU A 97 -17.34 -45.74 -17.85
N ILE A 98 -18.01 -45.27 -16.78
CA ILE A 98 -17.92 -45.84 -15.43
C ILE A 98 -18.44 -47.29 -15.41
N GLU A 99 -19.60 -47.57 -16.02
CA GLU A 99 -20.20 -48.91 -16.12
C GLU A 99 -19.29 -49.89 -16.89
N ASN A 100 -18.48 -49.39 -17.83
CA ASN A 100 -17.48 -50.17 -18.55
C ASN A 100 -16.12 -50.27 -17.83
N GLY A 101 -16.02 -49.86 -16.56
CA GLY A 101 -14.84 -50.02 -15.72
C GLY A 101 -13.82 -48.88 -15.82
N ALA A 102 -14.24 -47.68 -16.21
CA ALA A 102 -13.38 -46.50 -16.08
C ALA A 102 -13.05 -46.23 -14.61
N ASP A 103 -11.77 -46.07 -14.31
CA ASP A 103 -11.32 -45.70 -12.97
C ASP A 103 -11.45 -44.19 -12.77
N VAL A 104 -12.33 -43.80 -11.85
CA VAL A 104 -12.69 -42.41 -11.53
C VAL A 104 -11.56 -41.64 -10.82
N ASN A 105 -10.50 -42.32 -10.37
CA ASN A 105 -9.41 -41.75 -9.60
C ASN A 105 -8.10 -41.59 -10.38
N LEU A 106 -8.05 -42.02 -11.64
CA LEU A 106 -6.84 -41.88 -12.46
C LEU A 106 -6.56 -40.42 -12.79
N ALA A 107 -5.52 -39.87 -12.17
CA ALA A 107 -5.07 -38.50 -12.40
C ALA A 107 -4.23 -38.36 -13.67
N ASN A 108 -4.20 -37.17 -14.29
CA ASN A 108 -3.29 -36.83 -15.38
C ASN A 108 -1.85 -36.59 -14.86
N ASN A 109 -0.93 -36.08 -15.69
CA ASN A 109 0.44 -35.80 -15.27
C ASN A 109 0.59 -34.59 -14.32
N GLU A 110 -0.46 -33.78 -14.15
CA GLU A 110 -0.56 -32.67 -13.20
C GLU A 110 -1.35 -33.08 -11.94
N GLU A 111 -1.52 -34.38 -11.72
CA GLU A 111 -2.26 -34.96 -10.61
C GLU A 111 -3.77 -34.58 -10.56
N LEU A 112 -4.30 -33.99 -11.64
CA LEU A 112 -5.73 -33.71 -11.77
C LEU A 112 -6.51 -34.99 -12.06
N THR A 113 -7.50 -35.29 -11.22
CA THR A 113 -8.47 -36.39 -11.43
C THR A 113 -9.67 -35.94 -12.28
N PRO A 114 -10.50 -36.86 -12.82
CA PRO A 114 -11.76 -36.49 -13.49
C PRO A 114 -12.67 -35.58 -12.66
N LEU A 115 -12.69 -35.74 -11.33
CA LEU A 115 -13.43 -34.89 -10.41
C LEU A 115 -12.87 -33.45 -10.36
N HIS A 116 -11.55 -33.27 -10.51
CA HIS A 116 -10.95 -31.93 -10.57
C HIS A 116 -11.47 -31.11 -11.75
N VAL A 117 -11.56 -31.73 -12.93
CA VAL A 117 -11.86 -31.03 -14.19
C VAL A 117 -13.34 -30.97 -14.56
N CYS A 118 -14.22 -31.73 -13.88
CA CYS A 118 -15.65 -31.67 -14.19
C CYS A 118 -16.25 -30.32 -13.77
N THR A 119 -17.04 -29.71 -14.66
CA THR A 119 -17.74 -28.45 -14.41
C THR A 119 -19.22 -28.64 -14.09
N ASP A 120 -19.80 -29.75 -14.57
CA ASP A 120 -21.22 -30.07 -14.39
C ASP A 120 -21.47 -30.74 -13.03
N ASN A 121 -22.47 -30.23 -12.30
CA ASN A 121 -22.84 -30.68 -10.96
C ASN A 121 -23.38 -32.12 -10.93
N GLU A 122 -24.12 -32.54 -11.96
CA GLU A 122 -24.67 -33.90 -12.07
C GLU A 122 -23.55 -34.90 -12.38
N VAL A 123 -22.61 -34.52 -13.24
CA VAL A 123 -21.40 -35.30 -13.54
C VAL A 123 -20.55 -35.45 -12.27
N ALA A 124 -20.33 -34.36 -11.53
CA ALA A 124 -19.60 -34.42 -10.27
C ALA A 124 -20.27 -35.35 -9.25
N SER A 125 -21.59 -35.24 -9.08
CA SER A 125 -22.37 -36.17 -8.23
C SER A 125 -22.22 -37.62 -8.66
N CYS A 126 -22.22 -37.90 -9.98
CA CYS A 126 -22.03 -39.24 -10.49
C CYS A 126 -20.64 -39.79 -10.17
N LEU A 127 -19.59 -38.97 -10.32
CA LEU A 127 -18.22 -39.37 -9.99
C LEU A 127 -18.06 -39.66 -8.50
N VAL A 128 -18.61 -38.81 -7.64
CA VAL A 128 -18.57 -39.01 -6.18
C VAL A 128 -19.31 -40.29 -5.78
N GLN A 129 -20.50 -40.54 -6.33
CA GLN A 129 -21.24 -41.78 -6.10
C GLN A 129 -20.50 -43.03 -6.62
N ALA A 130 -19.68 -42.87 -7.65
CA ALA A 130 -18.83 -43.93 -8.19
C ALA A 130 -17.52 -44.14 -7.42
N GLY A 131 -17.30 -43.44 -6.30
CA GLY A 131 -16.13 -43.61 -5.44
C GLY A 131 -14.93 -42.73 -5.82
N ALA A 132 -15.17 -41.58 -6.46
CA ALA A 132 -14.12 -40.59 -6.67
C ALA A 132 -13.60 -40.07 -5.31
N ASN A 133 -12.28 -40.00 -5.18
CA ASN A 133 -11.61 -39.46 -4.02
C ASN A 133 -11.80 -37.94 -3.97
N VAL A 134 -12.74 -37.48 -3.15
CA VAL A 134 -13.03 -36.05 -2.91
C VAL A 134 -11.87 -35.27 -2.30
N ASN A 135 -10.89 -35.98 -1.72
CA ASN A 135 -9.68 -35.45 -1.08
C ASN A 135 -8.43 -35.62 -1.93
N ALA A 136 -8.55 -36.01 -3.20
CA ALA A 136 -7.42 -35.99 -4.11
C ALA A 136 -6.89 -34.56 -4.24
N GLN A 137 -5.57 -34.42 -4.23
CA GLN A 137 -4.87 -33.14 -4.42
C GLN A 137 -4.19 -33.16 -5.79
N ASP A 138 -4.23 -32.02 -6.48
CA ASP A 138 -3.48 -31.80 -7.72
C ASP A 138 -2.01 -31.44 -7.43
N PHE A 139 -1.24 -31.14 -8.49
CA PHE A 139 0.17 -30.76 -8.38
C PHE A 139 0.41 -29.53 -7.47
N ASN A 140 -0.57 -28.65 -7.34
CA ASN A 140 -0.53 -27.46 -6.46
C ASN A 140 -1.12 -27.78 -5.08
N ASN A 141 -1.20 -29.06 -4.70
CA ASN A 141 -1.86 -29.57 -3.50
C ASN A 141 -3.34 -29.13 -3.36
N SER A 142 -3.99 -28.65 -4.43
CA SER A 142 -5.35 -28.17 -4.37
C SER A 142 -6.33 -29.31 -4.52
N THR A 143 -7.34 -29.36 -3.65
CA THR A 143 -8.48 -30.29 -3.81
C THR A 143 -9.55 -29.69 -4.70
N LYS A 144 -10.48 -30.50 -5.22
CA LYS A 144 -11.67 -29.98 -5.92
C LYS A 144 -12.42 -28.92 -5.10
N LEU A 145 -12.48 -29.08 -3.77
CA LEU A 145 -13.14 -28.10 -2.90
C LEU A 145 -12.44 -26.72 -2.93
N HIS A 146 -11.10 -26.67 -3.04
CA HIS A 146 -10.37 -25.40 -3.23
C HIS A 146 -10.73 -24.74 -4.56
N LEU A 147 -10.79 -25.52 -5.64
CA LEU A 147 -10.94 -25.00 -7.01
C LEU A 147 -12.34 -24.46 -7.32
N ILE A 148 -13.37 -24.86 -6.58
CA ILE A 148 -14.77 -24.46 -6.86
C ILE A 148 -15.24 -23.25 -6.03
N ILE A 149 -14.47 -22.85 -5.02
CA ILE A 149 -14.80 -21.68 -4.22
C ILE A 149 -14.48 -20.45 -5.07
N GLU A 150 -15.54 -19.81 -5.54
CA GLU A 150 -15.50 -18.64 -6.40
C GLU A 150 -15.97 -17.38 -5.65
N PRO A 151 -15.73 -16.16 -6.18
CA PRO A 151 -16.31 -14.92 -5.66
C PRO A 151 -17.82 -15.00 -5.42
N GLU A 152 -18.29 -14.32 -4.37
CA GLU A 152 -19.72 -14.24 -4.07
C GLU A 152 -20.53 -13.70 -5.27
N GLY A 153 -21.67 -14.32 -5.58
CA GLY A 153 -22.54 -13.97 -6.70
C GLY A 153 -22.56 -14.99 -7.84
N THR A 154 -21.56 -15.88 -7.93
CA THR A 154 -21.59 -17.04 -8.83
C THR A 154 -22.19 -18.26 -8.12
N ASN A 155 -23.51 -18.25 -7.91
CA ASN A 155 -24.23 -19.29 -7.15
C ASN A 155 -24.13 -20.73 -7.72
N SER A 156 -23.40 -20.93 -8.82
CA SER A 156 -23.26 -22.21 -9.52
C SER A 156 -22.51 -23.26 -8.69
N SER A 157 -21.59 -22.85 -7.81
CA SER A 157 -20.72 -23.77 -7.06
C SER A 157 -21.25 -24.17 -5.68
N ASN A 158 -22.27 -23.50 -5.14
CA ASN A 158 -22.81 -23.79 -3.79
C ASN A 158 -23.27 -25.24 -3.63
N TYR A 159 -23.99 -25.77 -4.63
CA TYR A 159 -24.40 -27.17 -4.64
C TYR A 159 -23.22 -28.14 -4.56
N LEU A 160 -22.15 -27.84 -5.31
CA LEU A 160 -20.98 -28.70 -5.37
C LEU A 160 -20.16 -28.64 -4.07
N ILE A 161 -20.09 -27.48 -3.43
CA ILE A 161 -19.52 -27.32 -2.08
C ILE A 161 -20.26 -28.23 -1.08
N ASP A 162 -21.60 -28.17 -1.07
CA ASP A 162 -22.42 -29.00 -0.20
C ASP A 162 -22.26 -30.50 -0.47
N LEU A 163 -22.26 -30.88 -1.73
CA LEU A 163 -22.06 -32.26 -2.16
C LEU A 163 -20.71 -32.79 -1.70
N LEU A 164 -19.62 -32.04 -1.91
CA LEU A 164 -18.28 -32.48 -1.53
C LEU A 164 -18.12 -32.59 -0.01
N LEU A 165 -18.58 -31.59 0.75
CA LEU A 165 -18.52 -31.61 2.21
C LEU A 165 -19.35 -32.77 2.80
N SER A 166 -20.58 -32.97 2.31
CA SER A 166 -21.42 -34.10 2.73
C SER A 166 -20.85 -35.47 2.34
N SER A 167 -19.98 -35.50 1.34
CA SER A 167 -19.27 -36.72 0.88
C SER A 167 -17.90 -36.92 1.54
N GLY A 168 -17.57 -36.15 2.58
CA GLY A 168 -16.35 -36.33 3.37
C GLY A 168 -15.12 -35.59 2.83
N ALA A 169 -15.32 -34.53 2.03
CA ALA A 169 -14.23 -33.62 1.68
C ALA A 169 -13.66 -32.97 2.96
N ASN A 170 -12.34 -32.98 3.09
CA ASN A 170 -11.62 -32.40 4.21
C ASN A 170 -11.19 -30.96 3.87
N PRO A 171 -11.87 -29.93 4.42
CA PRO A 171 -11.51 -28.55 4.17
C PRO A 171 -10.20 -28.13 4.84
N SER A 172 -9.60 -28.96 5.69
CA SER A 172 -8.34 -28.68 6.39
C SER A 172 -7.08 -29.01 5.57
N LEU A 173 -7.23 -29.65 4.40
CA LEU A 173 -6.11 -29.88 3.49
C LEU A 173 -5.59 -28.54 2.98
N GLN A 174 -4.26 -28.45 2.83
CA GLN A 174 -3.59 -27.22 2.40
C GLN A 174 -3.14 -27.33 0.95
N ASP A 175 -3.29 -26.24 0.20
CA ASP A 175 -2.67 -26.07 -1.11
C ASP A 175 -1.16 -25.76 -1.01
N GLU A 176 -0.49 -25.56 -2.14
CA GLU A 176 0.94 -25.26 -2.23
C GLU A 176 1.36 -23.99 -1.47
N CYS A 177 0.44 -23.05 -1.27
CA CYS A 177 0.64 -21.82 -0.52
C CYS A 177 0.38 -21.98 0.98
N GLY A 178 -0.02 -23.17 1.43
CA GLY A 178 -0.42 -23.44 2.81
C GLY A 178 -1.84 -22.96 3.13
N ARG A 179 -2.66 -22.64 2.11
CA ARG A 179 -4.05 -22.19 2.29
C ARG A 179 -4.98 -23.39 2.40
N THR A 180 -5.87 -23.35 3.37
CA THR A 180 -7.03 -24.25 3.43
C THR A 180 -8.22 -23.65 2.68
N CYS A 181 -9.31 -24.41 2.53
CA CYS A 181 -10.53 -23.91 1.91
C CYS A 181 -11.12 -22.69 2.63
N LEU A 182 -10.87 -22.54 3.94
CA LEU A 182 -11.29 -21.35 4.71
C LEU A 182 -10.61 -20.08 4.18
N PHE A 183 -9.33 -20.15 3.82
CA PHE A 183 -8.59 -19.01 3.25
C PHE A 183 -9.11 -18.63 1.88
N VAL A 184 -9.40 -19.62 1.03
CA VAL A 184 -9.96 -19.38 -0.31
C VAL A 184 -11.34 -18.73 -0.19
N ALA A 185 -12.19 -19.23 0.72
CA ALA A 185 -13.49 -18.61 1.01
C ALA A 185 -13.36 -17.18 1.55
N ALA A 186 -12.39 -16.95 2.45
CA ALA A 186 -12.12 -15.63 3.00
C ALA A 186 -11.61 -14.64 1.94
N GLN A 187 -10.69 -15.06 1.06
CA GLN A 187 -10.14 -14.26 -0.04
C GLN A 187 -11.23 -13.81 -1.02
N PHE A 188 -12.15 -14.72 -1.35
CA PHE A 188 -13.23 -14.46 -2.29
C PHE A 188 -14.50 -13.88 -1.67
N GLY A 189 -14.55 -13.77 -0.32
CA GLY A 189 -15.72 -13.31 0.40
C GLY A 189 -16.92 -14.25 0.28
N ASN A 190 -16.69 -15.53 -0.03
CA ASN A 190 -17.77 -16.49 -0.25
C ASN A 190 -18.37 -16.95 1.08
N ILE A 191 -19.42 -16.24 1.51
CA ILE A 191 -20.10 -16.47 2.79
C ILE A 191 -20.68 -17.89 2.88
N HIS A 192 -21.21 -18.41 1.76
CA HIS A 192 -21.77 -19.76 1.73
C HIS A 192 -20.67 -20.79 2.02
N ALA A 193 -19.58 -20.77 1.25
CA ALA A 193 -18.43 -21.66 1.48
C ALA A 193 -17.90 -21.54 2.91
N LEU A 194 -17.73 -20.31 3.40
CA LEU A 194 -17.23 -20.03 4.75
C LEU A 194 -18.10 -20.70 5.82
N LYS A 195 -19.42 -20.47 5.79
CA LYS A 195 -20.36 -21.07 6.75
C LYS A 195 -20.38 -22.58 6.68
N ARG A 196 -20.40 -23.15 5.47
CA ARG A 196 -20.43 -24.61 5.29
C ARG A 196 -19.14 -25.28 5.76
N ILE A 197 -17.99 -24.65 5.55
CA ILE A 197 -16.70 -25.13 6.06
C ILE A 197 -16.70 -25.14 7.59
N ILE A 198 -17.19 -24.07 8.22
CA ILE A 198 -17.29 -23.97 9.69
C ILE A 198 -18.26 -25.03 10.25
N ASP A 199 -19.42 -25.23 9.61
CA ASP A 199 -20.43 -26.21 10.03
C ASP A 199 -19.90 -27.65 9.99
N PHE A 200 -19.17 -28.02 8.93
CA PHE A 200 -18.62 -29.38 8.75
C PHE A 200 -17.28 -29.61 9.45
N CYS A 201 -16.56 -28.56 9.80
CA CYS A 201 -15.26 -28.62 10.46
C CYS A 201 -15.20 -27.65 11.65
N PRO A 202 -15.93 -27.93 12.75
CA PRO A 202 -15.97 -27.04 13.91
C PRO A 202 -14.61 -26.89 14.63
N GLN A 203 -13.71 -27.86 14.43
CA GLN A 203 -12.34 -27.85 14.96
C GLN A 203 -11.33 -27.12 14.04
N ILE A 204 -11.79 -26.42 13.00
CA ILE A 204 -10.89 -25.69 12.11
C ILE A 204 -10.14 -24.60 12.88
N ASP A 205 -8.81 -24.58 12.73
CA ASP A 205 -7.99 -23.53 13.30
C ASP A 205 -8.11 -22.27 12.44
N VAL A 206 -8.96 -21.32 12.86
CA VAL A 206 -9.14 -20.02 12.18
C VAL A 206 -7.85 -19.19 12.16
N ASN A 207 -6.94 -19.45 13.10
CA ASN A 207 -5.67 -18.73 13.26
C ASN A 207 -4.48 -19.48 12.65
N GLN A 208 -4.74 -20.56 11.91
CA GLN A 208 -3.75 -21.18 11.05
C GLN A 208 -3.17 -20.14 10.08
N ARG A 209 -1.96 -20.39 9.61
CA ARG A 209 -1.18 -19.45 8.82
C ARG A 209 -0.67 -20.09 7.55
N THR A 210 -0.71 -19.34 6.45
CA THR A 210 -0.13 -19.75 5.15
C THR A 210 1.40 -19.80 5.22
N ASN A 211 2.06 -20.16 4.12
CA ASN A 211 3.52 -20.14 4.02
C ASN A 211 4.10 -18.73 4.25
N ASP A 212 3.41 -17.68 3.79
CA ASP A 212 3.73 -16.27 4.06
C ASP A 212 3.21 -15.79 5.42
N ARG A 213 2.80 -16.73 6.26
CA ARG A 213 2.23 -16.51 7.58
C ARG A 213 0.96 -15.64 7.59
N ALA A 214 0.28 -15.44 6.46
CA ALA A 214 -0.98 -14.72 6.40
C ALA A 214 -2.10 -15.51 7.09
N THR A 215 -3.12 -14.82 7.62
CA THR A 215 -4.33 -15.44 8.21
C THR A 215 -5.54 -15.25 7.28
N ALA A 216 -6.59 -16.05 7.48
CA ALA A 216 -7.84 -15.89 6.72
C ALA A 216 -8.43 -14.48 6.89
N LEU A 217 -8.31 -13.90 8.09
CA LEU A 217 -8.77 -12.54 8.39
C LEU A 217 -8.04 -11.48 7.55
N MET A 218 -6.73 -11.63 7.32
CA MET A 218 -5.97 -10.72 6.47
C MET A 218 -6.47 -10.76 5.02
N LEU A 219 -6.70 -11.95 4.47
CA LEU A 219 -7.21 -12.10 3.10
C LEU A 219 -8.63 -11.54 2.95
N ALA A 220 -9.52 -11.78 3.93
CA ALA A 220 -10.86 -11.18 3.95
C ALA A 220 -10.80 -9.65 4.02
N THR A 221 -9.87 -9.12 4.81
CA THR A 221 -9.64 -7.69 4.96
C THR A 221 -9.12 -7.07 3.67
N GLN A 222 -8.17 -7.73 3.00
CA GLN A 222 -7.63 -7.29 1.72
C GLN A 222 -8.69 -7.24 0.63
N GLY A 223 -9.59 -8.24 0.58
CA GLY A 223 -10.73 -8.25 -0.33
C GLY A 223 -11.87 -7.30 0.06
N GLY A 224 -11.82 -6.71 1.26
CA GLY A 224 -12.86 -5.81 1.78
C GLY A 224 -14.17 -6.49 2.16
N HIS A 225 -14.13 -7.80 2.46
CA HIS A 225 -15.30 -8.64 2.65
C HIS A 225 -15.89 -8.51 4.06
N VAL A 226 -16.61 -7.41 4.31
CA VAL A 226 -17.17 -7.03 5.62
C VAL A 226 -17.86 -8.17 6.37
N GLU A 227 -18.73 -8.92 5.71
CA GLU A 227 -19.49 -9.98 6.39
C GLU A 227 -18.62 -11.20 6.71
N THR A 228 -17.66 -11.52 5.83
CA THR A 228 -16.66 -12.57 6.10
C THR A 228 -15.78 -12.19 7.29
N ILE A 229 -15.36 -10.91 7.37
CA ILE A 229 -14.59 -10.39 8.52
C ILE A 229 -15.37 -10.61 9.83
N LYS A 230 -16.66 -10.25 9.88
CA LYS A 230 -17.48 -10.45 11.09
C LYS A 230 -17.56 -11.92 11.48
N ILE A 231 -17.85 -12.82 10.53
CA ILE A 231 -17.94 -14.26 10.80
C ILE A 231 -16.60 -14.79 11.33
N LEU A 232 -15.47 -14.37 10.75
CA LEU A 232 -14.14 -14.77 11.22
C LEU A 232 -13.88 -14.32 12.66
N PHE A 233 -14.31 -13.11 13.04
CA PHE A 233 -14.24 -12.64 14.43
C PHE A 233 -15.15 -13.46 15.37
N GLU A 234 -16.37 -13.80 14.94
CA GLU A 234 -17.31 -14.61 15.72
C GLU A 234 -16.75 -15.99 16.07
N ILE A 235 -15.92 -16.58 15.20
CA ILE A 235 -15.25 -17.86 15.43
C ILE A 235 -13.85 -17.72 16.08
N GLY A 236 -13.45 -16.52 16.48
CA GLY A 236 -12.22 -16.29 17.26
C GLY A 236 -10.95 -16.00 16.47
N ALA A 237 -11.06 -15.39 15.28
CA ALA A 237 -9.89 -14.90 14.55
C ALA A 237 -9.11 -13.84 15.36
N ASP A 238 -7.79 -13.98 15.42
CA ASP A 238 -6.89 -13.07 16.12
C ASP A 238 -6.36 -11.98 15.15
N PRO A 239 -6.78 -10.71 15.32
CA PRO A 239 -6.36 -9.61 14.47
C PRO A 239 -4.95 -9.11 14.76
N SER A 240 -4.31 -9.58 15.84
CA SER A 240 -2.96 -9.16 16.25
C SER A 240 -1.84 -9.92 15.53
N LEU A 241 -2.16 -11.02 14.86
CA LEU A 241 -1.20 -11.82 14.11
C LEU A 241 -0.59 -11.00 12.96
N LEU A 242 0.72 -11.15 12.73
CA LEU A 242 1.49 -10.39 11.73
C LEU A 242 2.07 -11.31 10.67
N ASP A 243 1.81 -11.11 9.38
CA ASP A 243 2.36 -11.90 8.26
C ASP A 243 3.91 -11.86 8.15
N SER A 244 4.47 -12.42 7.07
CA SER A 244 5.90 -12.39 6.79
C SER A 244 6.46 -10.97 6.63
N ASP A 245 5.63 -10.03 6.19
CA ASP A 245 5.95 -8.61 6.04
C ASP A 245 5.58 -7.76 7.28
N GLY A 246 5.22 -8.42 8.40
CA GLY A 246 4.92 -7.74 9.65
C GLY A 246 3.58 -7.00 9.66
N PHE A 247 2.72 -7.24 8.68
CA PHE A 247 1.39 -6.62 8.57
C PHE A 247 0.32 -7.48 9.23
N ASN A 248 -0.60 -6.82 9.93
CA ASN A 248 -1.80 -7.45 10.47
C ASN A 248 -3.05 -7.09 9.65
N ALA A 249 -4.22 -7.56 10.09
CA ALA A 249 -5.49 -7.22 9.44
C ALA A 249 -5.68 -5.70 9.34
N MET A 250 -5.36 -4.94 10.40
CA MET A 250 -5.48 -3.48 10.38
C MET A 250 -4.59 -2.83 9.31
N SER A 251 -3.34 -3.30 9.21
CA SER A 251 -2.41 -2.88 8.16
C SER A 251 -2.96 -3.18 6.76
N MET A 252 -3.60 -4.33 6.56
CA MET A 252 -4.23 -4.68 5.27
C MET A 252 -5.37 -3.72 4.91
N ALA A 253 -6.19 -3.29 5.88
CA ALA A 253 -7.24 -2.30 5.61
C ALA A 253 -6.66 -0.94 5.17
N ILE A 254 -5.53 -0.54 5.75
CA ILE A 254 -4.81 0.69 5.41
C ILE A 254 -4.14 0.58 4.03
N LEU A 255 -3.48 -0.55 3.75
CA LEU A 255 -2.86 -0.85 2.45
C LEU A 255 -3.86 -0.73 1.30
N ASN A 256 -5.10 -1.18 1.51
CA ASN A 256 -6.18 -1.07 0.51
C ASN A 256 -6.95 0.26 0.60
N ASN A 257 -6.52 1.19 1.46
CA ASN A 257 -7.15 2.48 1.71
C ASN A 257 -8.67 2.37 1.98
N ASN A 258 -9.10 1.30 2.66
CA ASN A 258 -10.50 0.98 2.89
C ASN A 258 -10.93 1.43 4.29
N SER A 259 -11.40 2.68 4.40
CA SER A 259 -11.83 3.30 5.66
C SER A 259 -13.00 2.57 6.33
N GLY A 260 -13.91 1.98 5.56
CA GLY A 260 -15.04 1.23 6.10
C GLY A 260 -14.59 -0.03 6.83
N VAL A 261 -13.66 -0.76 6.24
CA VAL A 261 -13.09 -1.97 6.84
C VAL A 261 -12.16 -1.62 8.02
N LEU A 262 -11.38 -0.54 7.89
CA LEU A 262 -10.58 -0.01 9.00
C LEU A 262 -11.47 0.30 10.23
N MET A 263 -12.57 1.03 10.03
CA MET A 263 -13.51 1.33 11.11
C MET A 263 -14.19 0.09 11.68
N LEU A 264 -14.52 -0.88 10.84
CA LEU A 264 -15.05 -2.18 11.29
C LEU A 264 -14.06 -2.89 12.20
N LEU A 265 -12.80 -3.02 11.78
CA LEU A 265 -11.77 -3.68 12.59
C LEU A 265 -11.53 -2.95 13.91
N ILE A 266 -11.48 -1.60 13.92
CA ILE A 266 -11.41 -0.81 15.15
C ILE A 266 -12.58 -1.16 16.09
N SER A 267 -13.79 -1.24 15.56
CA SER A 267 -14.97 -1.57 16.38
C SER A 267 -14.92 -2.99 16.97
N LEU A 268 -14.31 -3.94 16.26
CA LEU A 268 -14.19 -5.35 16.68
C LEU A 268 -12.99 -5.60 17.62
N THR A 269 -12.00 -4.70 17.67
CA THR A 269 -10.72 -4.86 18.41
C THR A 269 -10.63 -4.08 19.72
N GLY A 270 -11.78 -3.79 20.35
CA GLY A 270 -11.82 -3.03 21.61
C GLY A 270 -11.95 -1.51 21.42
N GLY A 271 -12.25 -1.07 20.20
CA GLY A 271 -12.62 0.31 19.89
C GLY A 271 -11.43 1.25 19.75
N GLU A 272 -11.75 2.54 19.69
CA GLU A 272 -10.80 3.60 19.35
C GLU A 272 -9.69 3.78 20.40
N ALA A 273 -9.97 3.50 21.68
CA ALA A 273 -8.97 3.61 22.73
C ALA A 273 -7.86 2.56 22.60
N ALA A 274 -8.24 1.31 22.30
CA ALA A 274 -7.27 0.23 22.02
C ALA A 274 -6.47 0.55 20.76
N PHE A 275 -7.15 1.01 19.70
CA PHE A 275 -6.51 1.42 18.46
C PHE A 275 -5.47 2.55 18.67
N LEU A 276 -5.80 3.57 19.45
CA LEU A 276 -4.88 4.66 19.76
C LEU A 276 -3.69 4.18 20.60
N ASN A 277 -3.90 3.27 21.56
CA ASN A 277 -2.81 2.67 22.33
C ASN A 277 -1.85 1.87 21.44
N ASP A 278 -2.36 1.09 20.49
CA ASP A 278 -1.54 0.34 19.55
C ASP A 278 -0.68 1.27 18.67
N MET A 279 -1.14 2.50 18.38
CA MET A 279 -0.34 3.51 17.67
C MET A 279 0.85 4.06 18.49
N THR A 280 0.91 3.82 19.81
CA THR A 280 1.94 4.42 20.69
C THR A 280 3.16 3.53 20.94
N TRP A 281 3.14 2.25 20.57
CA TRP A 281 4.25 1.32 20.81
C TRP A 281 4.87 0.85 19.48
N HIS A 282 6.20 1.01 19.41
CA HIS A 282 7.21 0.78 18.35
C HIS A 282 7.07 -0.33 17.26
N ARG A 283 5.88 -0.84 16.93
CA ARG A 283 5.70 -1.94 15.96
C ARG A 283 4.59 -1.73 14.93
N GLY A 284 3.96 -0.56 14.86
CA GLY A 284 3.01 -0.25 13.79
C GLY A 284 2.27 1.05 14.02
N ASN A 285 2.87 2.18 13.67
CA ASN A 285 2.12 3.43 13.67
C ASN A 285 1.24 3.47 12.42
N TYR A 286 -0.04 3.13 12.56
CA TYR A 286 -1.00 3.09 11.46
C TYR A 286 -1.12 4.43 10.73
N MET A 287 -0.91 5.55 11.42
CA MET A 287 -0.85 6.88 10.80
C MET A 287 0.38 7.01 9.90
N GLU A 288 1.54 6.54 10.38
CA GLU A 288 2.79 6.52 9.60
C GLU A 288 2.64 5.66 8.35
N LEU A 289 2.11 4.44 8.49
CA LEU A 289 1.85 3.52 7.39
C LEU A 289 0.89 4.14 6.36
N ALA A 290 -0.21 4.73 6.85
CA ALA A 290 -1.22 5.35 5.97
C ALA A 290 -0.64 6.54 5.21
N ILE A 291 0.22 7.35 5.83
CA ILE A 291 0.92 8.43 5.14
C ILE A 291 1.89 7.83 4.12
N GLN A 292 2.79 6.91 4.51
CA GLN A 292 3.80 6.32 3.61
C GLN A 292 3.18 5.79 2.32
N LEU A 293 2.08 5.06 2.43
CA LEU A 293 1.37 4.43 1.32
C LEU A 293 0.43 5.36 0.54
N ASP A 294 0.34 6.63 0.92
CA ASP A 294 -0.63 7.58 0.37
C ASP A 294 -2.11 7.14 0.53
N ALA A 295 -2.40 6.40 1.60
CA ALA A 295 -3.74 5.92 1.93
C ALA A 295 -4.58 7.04 2.58
N PHE A 296 -4.93 8.07 1.81
CA PHE A 296 -5.52 9.30 2.34
C PHE A 296 -6.85 9.10 3.07
N GLU A 297 -7.72 8.16 2.66
CA GLU A 297 -8.98 7.90 3.37
C GLU A 297 -8.74 7.23 4.72
N SER A 298 -7.70 6.40 4.82
CA SER A 298 -7.23 5.87 6.09
C SER A 298 -6.66 6.97 6.97
N VAL A 299 -5.86 7.88 6.42
CA VAL A 299 -5.35 9.06 7.14
C VAL A 299 -6.48 9.92 7.68
N LYS A 300 -7.52 10.19 6.88
CA LYS A 300 -8.72 10.91 7.34
C LYS A 300 -9.38 10.20 8.52
N THR A 301 -9.57 8.91 8.40
CA THR A 301 -10.23 8.08 9.42
C THR A 301 -9.46 8.14 10.73
N ILE A 302 -8.15 7.92 10.67
CA ILE A 302 -7.25 7.97 11.83
C ILE A 302 -7.23 9.37 12.44
N ALA A 303 -7.08 10.42 11.63
CA ALA A 303 -7.08 11.80 12.08
C ALA A 303 -8.39 12.21 12.78
N ASN A 304 -9.54 11.69 12.34
CA ASN A 304 -10.83 11.91 12.99
C ASN A 304 -10.92 11.25 14.36
N ILE A 305 -10.28 10.09 14.53
CA ILE A 305 -10.16 9.43 15.84
C ILE A 305 -9.24 10.26 16.74
N CYS A 306 -8.05 10.63 16.25
CA CYS A 306 -7.09 11.46 16.97
C CYS A 306 -7.71 12.77 17.48
N GLN A 307 -8.47 13.47 16.63
CA GLN A 307 -9.16 14.72 17.01
C GLN A 307 -10.18 14.49 18.13
N ARG A 308 -11.00 13.44 18.03
CA ARG A 308 -12.06 13.17 19.02
C ARG A 308 -11.51 12.86 20.40
N HIS A 309 -10.36 12.20 20.46
CA HIS A 309 -9.70 11.84 21.73
C HIS A 309 -8.62 12.83 22.15
N ALA A 310 -8.29 13.83 21.32
CA ALA A 310 -7.18 14.76 21.51
C ALA A 310 -5.83 14.05 21.76
N ILE A 311 -5.62 12.90 21.10
CA ILE A 311 -4.38 12.12 21.16
C ILE A 311 -3.73 12.17 19.78
N TYR A 312 -2.52 12.71 19.72
CA TYR A 312 -1.78 12.88 18.48
C TYR A 312 -0.49 12.05 18.52
N PRO A 313 -0.32 11.08 17.61
CA PRO A 313 0.84 10.18 17.65
C PRO A 313 2.11 10.89 17.17
N ARG A 314 3.26 10.42 17.66
CA ARG A 314 4.58 10.76 17.10
C ARG A 314 5.02 9.66 16.12
N LEU A 315 5.57 10.05 14.97
CA LEU A 315 5.90 9.16 13.85
C LEU A 315 7.41 8.95 13.77
N CYS A 316 7.88 7.75 13.42
CA CYS A 316 9.31 7.47 13.33
C CYS A 316 9.88 7.98 12.01
N LEU A 317 10.99 8.73 12.04
CA LEU A 317 11.62 9.24 10.81
C LEU A 317 12.51 8.20 10.09
N ASP A 318 12.86 7.11 10.76
CA ASP A 318 13.63 6.01 10.18
C ASP A 318 12.72 5.07 9.38
N SER A 319 12.39 5.45 8.15
CA SER A 319 11.79 4.53 7.18
C SER A 319 12.77 4.29 6.04
N ARG A 320 13.50 3.16 6.10
CA ARG A 320 13.88 2.49 4.85
C ARG A 320 12.59 2.32 4.04
N PRO A 321 12.57 2.63 2.73
CA PRO A 321 11.42 2.31 1.89
C PRO A 321 11.19 0.82 2.04
N VAL A 322 10.01 0.38 2.51
CA VAL A 322 9.67 -1.02 2.86
C VAL A 322 10.40 -1.99 1.91
N PRO A 323 11.60 -2.51 2.28
CA PRO A 323 12.28 -3.49 1.46
C PRO A 323 11.72 -4.83 1.93
N SER A 324 11.36 -5.71 1.00
CA SER A 324 10.90 -7.08 1.28
C SER A 324 11.63 -7.66 2.51
N LEU A 325 10.86 -7.97 3.55
CA LEU A 325 11.35 -8.24 4.93
C LEU A 325 12.23 -9.50 5.08
N SER A 326 12.57 -10.14 3.95
CA SER A 326 13.54 -11.22 3.82
C SER A 326 14.95 -10.96 4.38
N SER A 327 15.30 -9.71 4.76
CA SER A 327 16.63 -9.36 5.29
C SER A 327 16.72 -9.22 6.81
N LEU A 328 15.65 -9.45 7.57
CA LEU A 328 15.61 -9.20 9.03
C LEU A 328 15.76 -10.45 9.92
N THR A 329 16.15 -11.60 9.38
CA THR A 329 16.28 -12.84 10.17
C THR A 329 17.55 -12.95 11.00
N ASN A 330 18.50 -12.00 10.96
CA ASN A 330 19.71 -12.05 11.79
C ASN A 330 20.17 -10.65 12.24
N SER A 331 19.52 -10.08 13.25
CA SER A 331 20.24 -9.28 14.26
C SER A 331 19.42 -9.15 15.53
N THR A 332 19.76 -10.00 16.50
CA THR A 332 19.53 -9.72 17.91
C THR A 332 20.25 -8.43 18.30
N SER A 333 19.58 -7.59 19.09
CA SER A 333 20.02 -6.28 19.63
C SER A 333 20.12 -5.12 18.63
N CYS A 334 18.98 -4.58 18.19
CA CYS A 334 18.92 -3.16 17.84
C CYS A 334 18.82 -2.37 19.15
N ASP A 335 19.83 -1.57 19.49
CA ASP A 335 19.74 -0.60 20.59
C ASP A 335 18.64 0.41 20.26
N PHE A 336 17.54 0.38 21.00
CA PHE A 336 16.33 1.17 20.74
C PHE A 336 16.40 2.62 21.25
N SER A 337 17.55 3.08 21.77
CA SER A 337 17.68 4.36 22.47
C SER A 337 17.98 5.59 21.58
N LEU A 338 17.89 5.47 20.25
CA LEU A 338 18.40 6.49 19.30
C LEU A 338 17.53 6.70 18.03
N LYS A 339 16.23 6.37 18.03
CA LYS A 339 15.37 6.56 16.84
C LYS A 339 14.61 7.88 16.89
N PRO A 340 14.82 8.84 15.97
CA PRO A 340 14.15 10.13 16.04
C PRO A 340 12.66 10.03 15.69
N PHE A 341 11.80 10.46 16.62
CA PHE A 341 10.36 10.61 16.42
C PHE A 341 9.97 12.06 16.14
N ALA A 342 9.10 12.27 15.15
CA ALA A 342 8.59 13.57 14.72
C ALA A 342 7.09 13.72 14.97
N SER A 343 6.61 14.97 15.02
CA SER A 343 5.18 15.25 14.94
C SER A 343 4.63 14.81 13.57
N VAL A 344 3.33 14.54 13.47
CA VAL A 344 2.69 14.20 12.19
C VAL A 344 2.90 15.30 11.15
N VAL A 345 2.86 16.57 11.58
CA VAL A 345 3.07 17.74 10.70
C VAL A 345 4.51 17.77 10.18
N SER A 346 5.52 17.56 11.03
CA SER A 346 6.91 17.43 10.58
C SER A 346 7.09 16.24 9.63
N TYR A 347 6.48 15.11 9.95
CA TYR A 347 6.62 13.88 9.18
C TYR A 347 6.07 14.00 7.75
N ILE A 348 4.94 14.66 7.55
CA ILE A 348 4.41 14.88 6.18
C ILE A 348 5.34 15.75 5.34
N PHE A 349 6.05 16.72 5.95
CA PHE A 349 7.06 17.51 5.22
C PHE A 349 8.23 16.66 4.75
N TYR A 350 8.68 15.68 5.53
CA TYR A 350 9.75 14.79 5.10
C TYR A 350 9.33 13.75 4.06
N THR A 351 8.05 13.38 4.00
CA THR A 351 7.60 12.21 3.23
C THR A 351 6.69 12.51 2.05
N ARG A 352 6.11 13.71 1.95
CA ARG A 352 5.20 14.08 0.85
C ARG A 352 5.91 14.98 -0.16
N GLY A 353 5.52 14.82 -1.42
CA GLY A 353 5.90 15.75 -2.49
C GLY A 353 5.05 17.02 -2.47
N GLU A 354 5.45 18.00 -3.29
CA GLU A 354 4.78 19.31 -3.38
C GLU A 354 3.32 19.23 -3.84
N GLU A 355 2.97 18.24 -4.68
CA GLU A 355 1.62 18.09 -5.22
C GLU A 355 0.59 17.70 -4.14
N ASP A 356 1.02 16.94 -3.12
CA ASP A 356 0.13 16.36 -2.11
C ASP A 356 0.23 17.04 -0.75
N ILE A 357 1.35 17.70 -0.43
CA ILE A 357 1.60 18.27 0.91
C ILE A 357 0.47 19.21 1.34
N SER A 358 -0.02 20.03 0.42
CA SER A 358 -1.08 21.00 0.65
C SER A 358 -2.37 20.34 1.16
N LYS A 359 -2.79 19.25 0.49
CA LYS A 359 -3.98 18.46 0.82
C LYS A 359 -3.87 17.78 2.19
N TYR A 360 -2.71 17.20 2.50
CA TYR A 360 -2.47 16.57 3.81
C TYR A 360 -2.44 17.61 4.92
N LEU A 361 -1.72 18.71 4.70
CA LEU A 361 -1.56 19.77 5.67
C LEU A 361 -2.91 20.39 6.03
N ASP A 362 -3.74 20.74 5.04
CA ASP A 362 -5.07 21.31 5.29
C ASP A 362 -5.92 20.40 6.18
N TYR A 363 -5.97 19.11 5.85
CA TYR A 363 -6.79 18.16 6.59
C TYR A 363 -6.32 18.00 8.04
N LEU A 364 -5.01 17.89 8.27
CA LEU A 364 -4.46 17.72 9.62
C LEU A 364 -4.63 19.00 10.46
N LEU A 365 -4.44 20.17 9.86
CA LEU A 365 -4.61 21.46 10.54
C LEU A 365 -6.06 21.77 10.91
N GLU A 366 -7.03 21.33 10.11
CA GLU A 366 -8.46 21.38 10.47
C GLU A 366 -8.80 20.49 11.67
N ARG A 367 -8.05 19.40 11.85
CA ARG A 367 -8.22 18.43 12.95
C ARG A 367 -7.40 18.74 14.20
N GLY A 368 -6.73 19.89 14.22
CA GLY A 368 -6.02 20.40 15.39
C GLY A 368 -4.70 19.69 15.68
N PHE A 369 -4.09 19.04 14.69
CA PHE A 369 -2.76 18.46 14.88
C PHE A 369 -1.75 19.56 15.26
N PRO A 370 -0.88 19.30 16.25
CA PRO A 370 -0.01 20.33 16.82
C PRO A 370 1.04 20.80 15.80
N VAL A 371 1.16 22.12 15.65
CA VAL A 371 2.10 22.78 14.71
C VAL A 371 3.42 23.21 15.35
N ASN A 372 3.53 23.12 16.68
CA ASN A 372 4.70 23.53 17.46
C ASN A 372 5.35 22.35 18.20
N ASP A 373 4.89 21.12 17.94
CA ASP A 373 5.47 19.93 18.57
C ASP A 373 6.84 19.63 17.96
N HIS A 374 7.85 19.71 18.81
CA HIS A 374 9.23 19.43 18.44
C HIS A 374 9.46 17.92 18.37
N ASP A 375 10.25 17.50 17.39
CA ASP A 375 10.76 16.14 17.29
C ASP A 375 11.78 15.83 18.41
N GLU A 376 12.29 14.60 18.48
CA GLU A 376 13.28 14.22 19.50
C GLU A 376 14.65 14.91 19.34
N GLN A 377 14.96 15.39 18.14
CA GLN A 377 16.12 16.24 17.87
C GLN A 377 15.84 17.71 18.21
N CYS A 378 14.69 17.96 18.83
CA CYS A 378 14.13 19.27 19.12
C CYS A 378 13.75 20.06 17.87
N THR A 379 13.80 19.53 16.65
CA THR A 379 13.42 20.21 15.40
C THR A 379 11.93 20.57 15.41
N SER A 380 11.61 21.82 15.10
CA SER A 380 10.22 22.28 14.96
C SER A 380 9.69 22.00 13.54
N PRO A 381 8.37 21.87 13.34
CA PRO A 381 7.79 21.64 12.01
C PRO A 381 8.14 22.73 10.99
N ILE A 382 8.39 23.95 11.46
CA ILE A 382 8.87 25.06 10.62
C ILE A 382 10.26 24.77 10.06
N VAL A 383 11.18 24.24 10.87
CA VAL A 383 12.51 23.83 10.40
C VAL A 383 12.38 22.67 9.42
N SER A 384 11.52 21.68 9.71
CA SER A 384 11.25 20.56 8.80
C SER A 384 10.83 21.07 7.41
N LEU A 385 9.88 22.02 7.33
CA LEU A 385 9.42 22.63 6.08
C LEU A 385 10.55 23.27 5.26
N PHE A 386 11.49 23.99 5.89
CA PHE A 386 12.59 24.63 5.16
C PHE A 386 13.69 23.65 4.72
N THR A 387 13.75 22.46 5.32
CA THR A 387 14.74 21.43 4.97
C THR A 387 14.28 20.47 3.86
N THR A 388 13.04 20.56 3.39
CA THR A 388 12.48 19.66 2.37
C THR A 388 12.98 19.93 0.95
N GLY A 389 13.43 21.16 0.66
CA GLY A 389 13.81 21.59 -0.68
C GLY A 389 12.63 21.92 -1.61
N TYR A 390 11.42 22.13 -1.07
CA TYR A 390 10.25 22.55 -1.84
C TYR A 390 10.46 23.89 -2.57
N GLN A 391 9.68 24.16 -3.62
CA GLN A 391 9.63 25.47 -4.27
C GLN A 391 9.07 26.55 -3.35
N GLN A 392 9.45 27.80 -3.61
CA GLN A 392 9.06 28.95 -2.80
C GLN A 392 7.54 29.15 -2.70
N GLU A 393 6.81 28.92 -3.79
CA GLU A 393 5.35 29.03 -3.83
C GLU A 393 4.70 28.05 -2.85
N THR A 394 5.13 26.79 -2.87
CA THR A 394 4.69 25.72 -1.97
C THR A 394 5.02 26.03 -0.52
N VAL A 395 6.23 26.54 -0.25
CA VAL A 395 6.64 26.95 1.11
C VAL A 395 5.79 28.10 1.62
N LEU A 396 5.55 29.14 0.80
CA LEU A 396 4.69 30.27 1.17
C LEU A 396 3.25 29.83 1.44
N GLU A 397 2.71 28.91 0.64
CA GLU A 397 1.39 28.34 0.88
C GLU A 397 1.32 27.61 2.23
N CYS A 398 2.29 26.71 2.50
CA CYS A 398 2.37 25.98 3.77
C CYS A 398 2.54 26.93 4.96
N LEU A 399 3.38 27.96 4.83
CA LEU A 399 3.57 28.98 5.86
C LEU A 399 2.28 29.74 6.18
N ASN A 400 1.54 30.18 5.16
CA ASN A 400 0.24 30.84 5.36
C ASN A 400 -0.72 29.97 6.20
N LYS A 401 -0.78 28.67 5.88
CA LYS A 401 -1.62 27.70 6.59
C LYS A 401 -1.17 27.51 8.04
N LEU A 402 0.13 27.31 8.27
CA LEU A 402 0.70 27.12 9.60
C LEU A 402 0.53 28.37 10.49
N ILE A 403 0.72 29.58 9.93
CA ILE A 403 0.53 30.85 10.65
C ILE A 403 -0.92 31.00 11.08
N SER A 404 -1.88 30.64 10.22
CA SER A 404 -3.31 30.68 10.57
C SER A 404 -3.66 29.78 11.78
N LYS A 405 -2.80 28.80 12.09
CA LYS A 405 -2.92 27.87 13.21
C LYS A 405 -1.95 28.15 14.36
N GLY A 406 -1.23 29.28 14.33
CA GLY A 406 -0.39 29.74 15.43
C GLY A 406 0.98 29.07 15.54
N ILE A 407 1.62 28.76 14.41
CA ILE A 407 3.01 28.30 14.42
C ILE A 407 3.95 29.37 14.99
N ASP A 408 4.90 28.96 15.83
CA ASP A 408 5.91 29.85 16.40
C ASP A 408 7.10 30.02 15.45
N LEU A 409 7.06 31.12 14.70
CA LEU A 409 8.15 31.54 13.82
C LEU A 409 9.36 32.14 14.56
N ASN A 410 9.27 32.34 15.88
CA ASN A 410 10.34 32.94 16.67
C ASN A 410 11.22 31.88 17.38
N SER A 411 10.88 30.60 17.25
CA SER A 411 11.67 29.51 17.82
C SER A 411 13.11 29.52 17.30
N SER A 412 14.07 29.36 18.21
CA SER A 412 15.50 29.29 17.92
C SER A 412 16.15 28.22 18.78
N GLN A 413 16.69 27.19 18.14
CA GLN A 413 17.34 26.04 18.75
C GLN A 413 18.87 26.18 18.72
N THR A 414 19.38 26.87 17.70
CA THR A 414 20.81 26.88 17.38
C THR A 414 21.58 27.94 18.18
N ASN A 415 21.02 29.13 18.36
CA ASN A 415 21.77 30.26 18.91
C ASN A 415 20.96 31.20 19.83
N GLY A 416 19.64 31.09 19.91
CA GLY A 416 18.79 31.91 20.79
C GLY A 416 18.59 33.38 20.35
N PHE A 417 19.29 33.85 19.32
CA PHE A 417 19.27 35.24 18.84
C PHE A 417 18.55 35.45 17.50
N ILE A 418 18.54 34.45 16.63
CA ILE A 418 17.90 34.50 15.31
C ILE A 418 16.93 33.33 15.22
N PRO A 419 15.65 33.57 14.88
CA PRO A 419 14.71 32.48 14.67
C PRO A 419 15.17 31.56 13.55
N ASP A 420 15.13 30.25 13.78
CA ASP A 420 15.65 29.25 12.82
C ASP A 420 14.92 29.35 11.47
N ALA A 421 13.61 29.64 11.50
CA ALA A 421 12.79 29.88 10.31
C ALA A 421 13.34 31.01 9.42
N LEU A 422 13.76 32.13 10.01
CA LEU A 422 14.31 33.27 9.26
C LEU A 422 15.70 32.95 8.72
N LEU A 423 16.53 32.26 9.51
CA LEU A 423 17.87 31.84 9.09
C LEU A 423 17.78 30.89 7.89
N LEU A 424 16.96 29.84 7.99
CA LEU A 424 16.80 28.85 6.93
C LEU A 424 16.18 29.44 5.66
N ALA A 425 15.22 30.35 5.80
CA ALA A 425 14.68 31.08 4.66
C ALA A 425 15.76 31.88 3.91
N LEU A 426 16.65 32.56 4.64
CA LEU A 426 17.76 33.31 4.03
C LEU A 426 18.85 32.42 3.42
N MET A 427 18.98 31.18 3.91
CA MET A 427 19.96 30.22 3.42
C MET A 427 19.48 29.48 2.16
N HIS A 428 18.20 29.12 2.11
CA HIS A 428 17.68 28.19 1.11
C HIS A 428 16.69 28.82 0.11
N TYR A 429 16.18 30.03 0.36
CA TYR A 429 15.09 30.64 -0.40
C TYR A 429 15.34 32.13 -0.74
N ASP A 430 14.60 32.67 -1.71
CA ASP A 430 14.72 34.08 -2.09
C ASP A 430 14.15 35.04 -1.03
N THR A 431 14.40 36.33 -1.24
CA THR A 431 14.02 37.41 -0.32
C THR A 431 12.53 37.42 0.03
N ASP A 432 11.66 36.91 -0.84
CA ASP A 432 10.21 36.97 -0.64
C ASP A 432 9.74 36.09 0.51
N VAL A 433 10.30 34.89 0.67
CA VAL A 433 10.01 33.99 1.80
C VAL A 433 10.52 34.58 3.11
N ALA A 434 11.73 35.14 3.10
CA ALA A 434 12.30 35.83 4.26
C ALA A 434 11.50 37.09 4.64
N LEU A 435 11.01 37.86 3.65
CA LEU A 435 10.15 39.02 3.87
C LEU A 435 8.81 38.62 4.46
N PHE A 436 8.24 37.52 3.97
CA PHE A 436 6.99 36.99 4.47
C PHE A 436 7.10 36.57 5.95
N ILE A 437 8.16 35.85 6.33
CA ILE A 437 8.42 35.50 7.74
C ILE A 437 8.62 36.77 8.58
N PHE A 438 9.43 37.72 8.10
CA PHE A 438 9.69 38.97 8.81
C PHE A 438 8.41 39.78 9.10
N GLN A 439 7.44 39.76 8.18
CA GLN A 439 6.14 40.41 8.38
C GLN A 439 5.34 39.77 9.53
N HIS A 440 5.55 38.48 9.81
CA HIS A 440 4.80 37.69 10.79
C HIS A 440 5.57 37.38 12.09
N THR A 441 6.85 37.74 12.20
CA THR A 441 7.65 37.63 13.45
C THR A 441 7.67 38.94 14.24
N ASP A 442 7.67 38.85 15.57
CA ASP A 442 7.80 40.01 16.48
C ASP A 442 9.25 40.21 16.99
N PHE A 443 10.10 39.19 16.80
CA PHE A 443 11.40 39.06 17.47
C PHE A 443 12.54 39.88 16.84
N VAL A 444 12.33 40.54 15.70
CA VAL A 444 13.43 41.18 14.98
C VAL A 444 13.66 42.61 15.48
N THR A 445 14.49 42.74 16.51
CA THR A 445 15.08 44.03 16.92
C THR A 445 16.18 44.45 15.93
N PRO A 446 16.51 45.75 15.80
CA PRO A 446 17.63 46.22 14.98
C PRO A 446 18.97 45.53 15.30
N ASP A 447 19.16 45.12 16.56
CA ASP A 447 20.37 44.44 17.04
C ASP A 447 20.50 43.02 16.46
N ASN A 448 19.38 42.27 16.35
CA ASN A 448 19.36 40.92 15.77
C ASN A 448 19.62 40.92 14.25
N VAL A 449 19.27 42.02 13.57
CA VAL A 449 19.54 42.17 12.13
C VAL A 449 21.00 42.48 11.83
N LEU A 450 21.69 43.17 12.75
CA LEU A 450 23.13 43.35 12.68
C LEU A 450 23.87 42.02 12.90
N GLU A 451 23.37 41.12 13.74
CA GLU A 451 23.95 39.79 13.92
C GLU A 451 23.74 38.85 12.71
N LEU A 452 22.58 38.90 12.04
CA LEU A 452 22.35 38.24 10.74
C LEU A 452 23.43 38.62 9.70
N PHE A 453 23.87 39.89 9.74
CA PHE A 453 24.94 40.41 8.88
C PHE A 453 26.35 39.90 9.27
N TYR A 454 26.56 39.55 10.54
CA TYR A 454 27.84 39.02 11.04
C TYR A 454 27.95 37.50 10.92
N PHE A 455 26.87 36.74 11.10
CA PHE A 455 26.89 35.27 10.96
C PHE A 455 27.28 34.84 9.54
N GLN A 456 26.84 35.57 8.51
CA GLN A 456 27.19 35.27 7.11
C GLN A 456 28.67 35.59 6.76
N LYS A 457 29.37 36.37 7.59
CA LYS A 457 30.82 36.57 7.46
C LYS A 457 31.65 35.39 7.96
N ILE A 458 31.05 34.47 8.72
CA ILE A 458 31.74 33.34 9.34
C ILE A 458 31.74 32.11 8.42
N ASP A 459 30.88 32.04 7.39
CA ASP A 459 30.98 30.97 6.40
C ASP A 459 32.15 31.22 5.44
N THR A 460 33.26 30.61 5.81
CA THR A 460 34.60 30.80 5.25
C THR A 460 34.70 30.22 3.85
N ARG A 461 34.68 31.09 2.83
CA ARG A 461 35.63 31.05 1.69
C ARG A 461 35.51 32.22 0.73
N ASN A 462 34.37 32.92 0.68
CA ASN A 462 34.15 33.91 -0.39
C ASN A 462 33.68 35.32 0.00
N ASN A 463 33.62 35.72 1.28
CA ASN A 463 33.57 37.15 1.70
C ASN A 463 32.58 38.07 0.93
N PHE A 464 31.50 37.51 0.36
CA PHE A 464 30.46 38.26 -0.35
C PHE A 464 29.13 37.98 0.33
N ILE A 465 28.46 39.05 0.73
CA ILE A 465 27.04 39.05 1.08
C ILE A 465 26.31 38.70 -0.23
N SER A 466 25.40 37.72 -0.24
CA SER A 466 24.58 37.52 -1.45
C SER A 466 23.86 38.83 -1.75
N SER A 467 23.75 39.23 -3.03
CA SER A 467 23.07 40.46 -3.42
C SER A 467 21.67 40.56 -2.82
N ASP A 468 21.05 39.40 -2.60
CA ASP A 468 19.66 39.23 -2.19
C ASP A 468 19.49 39.49 -0.70
N VAL A 469 20.42 39.01 0.16
CA VAL A 469 20.42 39.36 1.60
C VAL A 469 20.74 40.83 1.79
N LEU A 470 21.67 41.39 1.01
CA LEU A 470 21.96 42.82 1.05
C LEU A 470 20.71 43.62 0.68
N ASN A 471 20.07 43.28 -0.45
CA ASN A 471 18.85 43.91 -0.94
C ASN A 471 17.68 43.75 0.04
N PHE A 472 17.56 42.62 0.75
CA PHE A 472 16.60 42.39 1.82
C PHE A 472 16.81 43.36 3.00
N LEU A 473 18.03 43.43 3.53
CA LEU A 473 18.38 44.32 4.63
C LEU A 473 18.19 45.81 4.28
N ILE A 474 18.47 46.17 3.02
CA ILE A 474 18.22 47.48 2.45
C ILE A 474 16.71 47.76 2.32
N THR A 475 15.92 46.75 1.97
CA THR A 475 14.45 46.79 1.87
C THR A 475 13.80 46.98 3.26
N LEU A 476 14.40 46.41 4.30
CA LEU A 476 14.00 46.60 5.71
C LEU A 476 14.30 48.01 6.25
N GLY A 477 15.05 48.85 5.52
CA GLY A 477 15.34 50.22 5.90
C GLY A 477 16.32 50.37 7.05
N ILE A 478 17.15 49.35 7.29
CA ILE A 478 18.17 49.33 8.33
C ILE A 478 19.38 50.09 7.80
N GLU A 479 19.63 51.27 8.37
CA GLU A 479 20.80 52.06 8.01
C GLU A 479 22.05 51.43 8.62
N PHE A 480 22.93 50.93 7.75
CA PHE A 480 24.19 50.32 8.16
C PHE A 480 25.18 51.37 8.70
N PRO A 481 25.71 51.20 9.91
CA PRO A 481 26.99 51.79 10.27
C PRO A 481 28.09 50.87 9.73
N LEU A 482 28.38 50.94 8.43
CA LEU A 482 29.60 50.32 7.92
C LEU A 482 30.80 51.09 8.50
N PRO A 483 31.79 50.42 9.12
CA PRO A 483 32.98 51.10 9.61
C PRO A 483 33.68 51.75 8.41
N ALA A 484 33.64 53.07 8.40
CA ALA A 484 34.09 53.92 7.31
C ALA A 484 35.58 53.67 7.04
N LYS A 485 35.90 53.04 5.91
CA LYS A 485 37.20 53.09 5.21
C LYS A 485 37.18 52.12 4.02
N THR A 486 36.67 52.54 2.86
CA THR A 486 37.26 52.26 1.53
C THR A 486 36.35 52.72 0.39
N GLY A 487 36.93 53.35 -0.64
CA GLY A 487 36.19 53.95 -1.78
C GLY A 487 35.32 53.00 -2.62
N ARG A 488 35.42 51.68 -2.42
CA ARG A 488 34.50 50.67 -3.00
C ARG A 488 33.07 50.81 -2.46
N GLU A 489 32.91 51.41 -1.29
CA GLU A 489 31.63 51.60 -0.60
C GLU A 489 30.67 52.55 -1.34
N ARG A 490 31.17 53.61 -1.98
CA ARG A 490 30.34 54.52 -2.78
C ARG A 490 29.76 53.84 -4.01
N VAL A 491 30.52 52.92 -4.62
CA VAL A 491 30.12 52.18 -5.81
C VAL A 491 29.05 51.16 -5.46
N ILE A 492 29.20 50.46 -4.32
CA ILE A 492 28.21 49.51 -3.81
C ILE A 492 26.93 50.25 -3.37
N LYS A 493 27.04 51.36 -2.61
CA LYS A 493 25.90 52.23 -2.24
C LYS A 493 25.17 52.81 -3.46
N ALA A 494 25.88 53.15 -4.54
CA ALA A 494 25.28 53.65 -5.77
C ALA A 494 24.58 52.55 -6.57
N LYS A 495 25.16 51.33 -6.63
CA LYS A 495 24.53 50.15 -7.25
C LYS A 495 23.25 49.75 -6.52
N ILE A 496 23.32 49.67 -5.19
CA ILE A 496 22.18 49.43 -4.29
C ILE A 496 21.07 50.46 -4.52
N ARG A 497 21.39 51.76 -4.56
CA ARG A 497 20.40 52.83 -4.78
C ARG A 497 19.75 52.77 -6.16
N LYS A 498 20.46 52.25 -7.16
CA LYS A 498 19.96 52.09 -8.53
C LYS A 498 19.03 50.88 -8.65
N GLU A 499 19.33 49.77 -7.97
CA GLU A 499 18.43 48.60 -7.90
C GLU A 499 17.19 48.90 -7.03
N LEU A 500 17.34 49.65 -5.94
CA LEU A 500 16.25 50.19 -5.10
C LEU A 500 15.25 51.08 -5.84
N ALA A 501 15.64 51.68 -6.96
CA ALA A 501 14.77 52.54 -7.77
C ALA A 501 13.98 51.73 -8.81
N ASN A 502 14.44 50.52 -9.16
CA ASN A 502 13.83 49.65 -10.16
C ASN A 502 12.83 48.65 -9.53
N ALA A 503 13.05 48.20 -8.30
CA ALA A 503 12.09 47.41 -7.56
C ALA A 503 11.08 48.36 -6.87
N GLY A 504 9.77 48.14 -7.06
CA GLY A 504 8.66 48.94 -6.51
C GLY A 504 8.53 48.90 -4.98
N VAL A 505 9.58 49.29 -4.25
CA VAL A 505 9.84 49.09 -2.82
C VAL A 505 9.24 50.21 -1.93
N THR A 506 8.28 50.98 -2.42
CA THR A 506 7.70 52.11 -1.66
C THR A 506 6.76 51.64 -0.54
N THR A 507 6.07 50.52 -0.73
CA THR A 507 5.12 49.94 0.23
C THR A 507 5.84 49.20 1.37
N LEU A 508 6.88 48.43 1.06
CA LEU A 508 7.73 47.69 2.01
C LEU A 508 8.53 48.61 2.95
N LYS A 509 9.11 49.70 2.43
CA LYS A 509 9.79 50.73 3.25
C LYS A 509 8.85 51.38 4.27
N LYS A 510 7.57 51.56 3.94
CA LYS A 510 6.56 52.11 4.86
C LYS A 510 6.20 51.11 5.95
N LEU A 511 6.03 49.83 5.58
CA LEU A 511 5.68 48.76 6.52
C LEU A 511 6.79 48.50 7.56
N CYS A 512 8.04 48.41 7.11
CA CYS A 512 9.20 48.18 7.99
C CYS A 512 9.42 49.34 8.96
N ARG A 513 9.34 50.59 8.47
CA ARG A 513 9.41 51.79 9.33
C ARG A 513 8.26 51.87 10.31
N ALA A 514 7.05 51.44 9.93
CA ALA A 514 5.90 51.44 10.83
C ALA A 514 6.04 50.38 11.95
N LYS A 515 6.48 49.16 11.61
CA LYS A 515 6.69 48.06 12.57
C LYS A 515 7.86 48.36 13.51
N LEU A 516 9.00 48.82 12.98
CA LEU A 516 10.15 49.28 13.76
C LEU A 516 9.77 50.44 14.69
N ARG A 517 9.04 51.46 14.22
CA ARG A 517 8.57 52.56 15.09
C ARG A 517 7.62 52.10 16.18
N LYS A 518 6.75 51.13 15.92
CA LYS A 518 5.80 50.59 16.91
C LYS A 518 6.53 49.82 18.01
N LEU A 519 7.51 48.98 17.64
CA LEU A 519 8.39 48.26 18.57
C LEU A 519 9.33 49.20 19.34
N PHE A 520 9.88 50.22 18.69
CA PHE A 520 10.70 51.25 19.34
C PHE A 520 9.89 52.06 20.37
N LYS A 521 8.65 52.38 20.03
CA LYS A 521 7.75 53.14 20.92
C LYS A 521 7.32 52.31 22.14
N SER A 522 7.15 50.99 22.00
CA SER A 522 6.83 50.11 23.14
C SER A 522 8.02 49.85 24.05
N ASN A 523 9.23 49.68 23.50
CA ASN A 523 10.40 49.26 24.28
C ASN A 523 11.27 50.41 24.77
N TYR A 524 11.29 51.55 24.07
CA TYR A 524 12.25 52.64 24.34
C TYR A 524 11.62 54.03 24.47
N GLY A 525 10.29 54.15 24.29
CA GLY A 525 9.54 55.39 24.50
C GLY A 525 9.86 56.49 23.48
N GLY A 526 9.00 56.63 22.46
CA GLY A 526 8.72 57.87 21.71
C GLY A 526 9.84 58.72 21.08
N GLY A 527 11.12 58.33 21.13
CA GLY A 527 12.25 59.12 20.60
C GLY A 527 12.53 58.90 19.10
N ASN A 528 13.21 59.87 18.48
CA ASN A 528 13.64 59.81 17.09
C ASN A 528 14.78 58.78 16.91
N ILE A 529 14.69 57.93 15.89
CA ILE A 529 15.57 56.76 15.67
C ILE A 529 17.06 57.18 15.57
N ASP A 530 17.33 58.31 14.93
CA ASP A 530 18.69 58.82 14.68
C ASP A 530 19.36 59.41 15.95
N GLU A 531 18.57 59.86 16.93
CA GLU A 531 19.08 60.42 18.19
C GLU A 531 19.48 59.34 19.21
N ILE A 532 18.92 58.13 19.09
CA ILE A 532 19.17 57.03 20.02
C ILE A 532 20.40 56.21 19.59
N MET A 533 20.59 56.05 18.28
CA MET A 533 21.79 55.43 17.68
C MET A 533 23.10 56.17 18.02
N THR A 534 23.02 57.45 18.38
CA THR A 534 24.17 58.33 18.63
C THR A 534 24.47 58.57 20.11
N LYS A 535 23.55 58.23 21.03
CA LYS A 535 23.73 58.44 22.49
C LYS A 535 23.86 57.12 23.23
N SER A 536 25.10 56.79 23.62
CA SER A 536 25.59 56.05 24.81
C SER A 536 24.66 55.14 25.67
N LYS A 537 23.58 54.60 25.12
CA LYS A 537 22.63 53.65 25.72
C LYS A 537 22.61 52.33 24.95
N LEU A 538 23.77 51.89 24.47
CA LEU A 538 23.93 50.51 24.03
C LEU A 538 23.82 49.59 25.27
N PRO A 539 23.05 48.48 25.20
CA PRO A 539 22.97 47.48 26.25
C PRO A 539 24.34 47.03 26.75
N LEU A 540 24.43 46.69 28.04
CA LEU A 540 25.66 46.28 28.71
C LEU A 540 26.38 45.11 28.00
N SER A 541 25.63 44.23 27.33
CA SER A 541 26.12 43.11 26.54
C SER A 541 26.97 43.56 25.34
N ILE A 542 26.56 44.60 24.60
CA ILE A 542 27.33 45.13 23.45
C ILE A 542 28.61 45.83 23.93
N ARG A 543 28.57 46.50 25.08
CA ARG A 543 29.77 47.07 25.70
C ARG A 543 30.75 46.02 26.22
N GLN A 544 30.26 44.87 26.69
CA GLN A 544 31.10 43.77 27.16
C GLN A 544 31.75 43.03 25.99
N PHE A 545 31.05 42.85 24.88
CA PHE A 545 31.59 42.24 23.67
C PHE A 545 32.66 43.11 22.98
N LEU A 546 32.44 44.43 22.90
CA LEU A 546 33.44 45.38 22.39
C LEU A 546 34.68 45.53 23.29
N LYS A 547 34.60 45.08 24.54
CA LYS A 547 35.73 45.05 25.49
C LYS A 547 36.59 43.77 25.39
N TYR A 548 36.10 42.74 24.70
CA TYR A 548 36.77 41.46 24.53
C TYR A 548 37.59 41.36 23.23
N GLN A 549 37.43 42.34 22.32
CA GLN A 549 38.42 42.70 21.30
C GLN A 549 39.47 43.64 21.90
#